data_AF-A0A915INY2-F1
#
_entry.id   AF-A0A915INY2-F1
#
_cell.length_a   1.000
_cell.length_b   1.000
_cell.length_c   1.000
_cell.angle_alpha   90.00
_cell.angle_beta   90.00
_cell.angle_gamma   90.00
#
_symmetry.space_group_name_H-M   'P 1'
#
loop_
_entity.id
_entity.type
_entity.pdbx_description
1 polymer ?
#
loop_
_entity_poly.entity_id
_entity_poly.type
_entity_poly.pdbx_seq_one_letter_code
_entity_poly.pdbx_strand_id
1 'polypeptide(L)'
;MIKNGEKLKVCKEFFLRTLDISHRRIPTAFEKTDECNTVQIPSHQGKHAPKHKLKAPYRQAVIDHINSFQKVPSHYCRQSTQRDYLDSRLSIRQMHQMFQDWDERPLSCVVSLETYRKNSKQTTIQRCSIDP
;
A
#
# COMPACT_ATOMS: atom_id res chain seq x y z
N MET A 1 -14.84 23.49 -29.80
CA MET A 1 -14.21 24.40 -28.83
C MET A 1 -15.32 25.19 -28.15
N ILE A 2 -15.24 25.46 -26.84
CA ILE A 2 -16.25 26.29 -26.15
C ILE A 2 -15.71 27.71 -26.02
N LYS A 3 -16.48 28.71 -26.44
CA LYS A 3 -16.19 30.14 -26.24
C LYS A 3 -17.46 30.81 -25.74
N ASN A 4 -17.40 31.50 -24.60
CA ASN A 4 -18.56 32.17 -24.00
C ASN A 4 -19.80 31.26 -23.80
N GLY A 5 -19.59 29.98 -23.52
CA GLY A 5 -20.67 29.00 -23.35
C GLY A 5 -21.19 28.36 -24.65
N GLU A 6 -20.72 28.80 -25.81
CA GLU A 6 -21.17 28.27 -27.11
C GLU A 6 -20.17 27.29 -27.72
N LYS A 7 -20.69 26.22 -28.36
CA LYS A 7 -19.89 25.22 -29.08
C LYS A 7 -19.53 25.71 -30.48
N LEU A 8 -18.27 26.03 -30.70
CA LEU A 8 -17.71 26.43 -31.99
C LEU A 8 -17.08 25.24 -32.73
N LYS A 9 -17.38 25.15 -34.03
CA LYS A 9 -16.68 24.28 -34.98
C LYS A 9 -15.35 24.93 -35.36
N VAL A 10 -14.27 24.15 -35.34
CA VAL A 10 -12.91 24.62 -35.66
C VAL A 10 -12.25 23.63 -36.62
N CYS A 11 -11.27 24.11 -37.39
CA CYS A 11 -10.45 23.24 -38.23
C CYS A 11 -9.60 22.31 -37.36
N LYS A 12 -9.81 21.00 -37.53
CA LYS A 12 -9.12 19.96 -36.76
C LYS A 12 -7.61 20.00 -36.92
N GLU A 13 -7.13 20.08 -38.17
CA GLU A 13 -5.70 20.05 -38.48
C GLU A 13 -4.99 21.28 -37.92
N PHE A 14 -5.59 22.45 -38.09
CA PHE A 14 -5.06 23.69 -37.55
C PHE A 14 -4.99 23.62 -36.01
N PHE A 15 -6.04 23.15 -35.35
CA PHE A 15 -6.08 23.01 -33.89
C PHE A 15 -5.01 22.06 -33.36
N LEU A 16 -4.85 20.88 -33.97
CA LEU A 16 -3.84 19.90 -33.57
C LEU A 16 -2.42 20.45 -33.75
N ARG A 17 -2.11 21.08 -34.89
CA ARG A 17 -0.78 21.65 -35.17
C ARG A 17 -0.45 22.86 -34.30
N THR A 18 -1.42 23.74 -34.08
CA THR A 18 -1.22 24.97 -33.29
C THR A 18 -0.92 24.66 -31.83
N LEU A 19 -1.57 23.62 -31.29
CA LEU A 19 -1.39 23.20 -29.90
C LEU A 19 -0.39 22.06 -29.72
N ASP A 20 0.24 21.60 -30.82
CA ASP A 20 1.12 20.43 -30.87
C ASP A 20 0.53 19.19 -30.16
N ILE A 21 -0.74 18.93 -30.43
CA ILE A 21 -1.48 17.80 -29.86
C ILE A 21 -1.56 16.68 -30.89
N SER A 22 -1.22 15.46 -30.49
CA SER A 22 -1.41 14.30 -31.35
C SER A 22 -2.89 13.97 -31.54
N HIS A 23 -3.23 13.56 -32.75
CA HIS A 23 -4.61 13.29 -33.19
C HIS A 23 -5.42 12.40 -32.24
N ARG A 24 -4.76 11.44 -31.57
CA ARG A 24 -5.40 10.47 -30.68
C ARG A 24 -5.80 11.06 -29.32
N ARG A 25 -5.18 12.15 -28.87
CA ARG A 25 -5.40 12.70 -27.52
C ARG A 25 -6.79 13.30 -27.35
N ILE A 26 -7.30 13.97 -28.39
CA ILE A 26 -8.62 14.60 -28.38
C ILE A 26 -9.77 13.58 -28.25
N PRO A 27 -9.91 12.57 -29.14
CA PRO A 27 -10.99 11.59 -29.01
C PRO A 27 -10.89 10.80 -27.70
N THR A 28 -9.68 10.38 -27.29
CA THR A 28 -9.49 9.69 -26.01
C THR A 28 -9.81 10.56 -24.78
N ALA A 29 -9.62 11.89 -24.86
CA ALA A 29 -10.05 12.78 -23.79
C ALA A 29 -11.58 12.83 -23.71
N PHE A 30 -12.26 12.99 -24.85
CA PHE A 30 -13.72 13.01 -24.91
C PHE A 30 -14.37 11.68 -24.50
N GLU A 31 -13.78 10.54 -24.86
CA GLU A 31 -14.22 9.21 -24.43
C GLU A 31 -14.14 9.02 -22.90
N LYS A 32 -13.27 9.79 -22.23
CA LYS A 32 -13.04 9.71 -20.78
C LYS A 32 -13.81 10.76 -19.99
N THR A 33 -14.47 11.71 -20.65
CA THR A 33 -15.21 12.80 -20.01
C THR A 33 -16.71 12.63 -20.17
N ASP A 34 -17.50 13.01 -19.16
CA ASP A 34 -18.97 13.07 -19.26
C ASP A 34 -19.49 14.39 -19.85
N GLU A 35 -20.81 14.51 -19.91
CA GLU A 35 -21.53 15.73 -20.35
C GLU A 35 -21.20 16.96 -19.50
N CYS A 36 -20.72 16.76 -18.26
CA CYS A 36 -20.26 17.80 -17.35
C CYS A 36 -18.74 18.10 -17.48
N ASN A 37 -18.06 17.54 -18.49
CA ASN A 37 -16.61 17.63 -18.70
C ASN A 37 -15.75 17.12 -17.52
N THR A 38 -16.29 16.21 -16.71
CA THR A 38 -15.56 15.54 -15.64
C THR A 38 -15.00 14.21 -16.11
N VAL A 39 -13.79 13.87 -15.67
CA VAL A 39 -13.13 12.61 -16.07
C VAL A 39 -13.77 11.45 -15.32
N GLN A 40 -14.52 10.61 -16.03
CA GLN A 40 -15.25 9.47 -15.46
C GLN A 40 -14.39 8.20 -15.37
N ILE A 41 -13.48 8.00 -16.31
CA ILE A 41 -12.64 6.80 -16.34
C ILE A 41 -11.40 7.03 -15.46
N PRO A 42 -11.25 6.33 -14.33
CA PRO A 42 -10.10 6.50 -13.46
C PRO A 42 -8.82 6.10 -14.20
N SER A 43 -7.77 6.90 -14.07
CA SER A 43 -6.46 6.49 -14.55
C SER A 43 -5.99 5.23 -13.83
N HIS A 44 -5.51 4.24 -14.60
CA HIS A 44 -4.82 3.05 -14.08
C HIS A 44 -3.31 3.25 -13.96
N GLN A 45 -2.80 4.43 -14.31
CA GLN A 45 -1.37 4.74 -14.17
C GLN A 45 -0.95 4.61 -12.70
N GLY A 46 0.20 3.99 -12.47
CA GLY A 46 0.74 3.78 -11.12
C GLY A 46 -0.02 2.76 -10.25
N LYS A 47 -1.09 2.13 -10.73
CA LYS A 47 -1.90 1.16 -9.97
C LYS A 47 -1.42 -0.30 -10.12
N HIS A 48 -0.24 -0.53 -10.67
CA HIS A 48 0.31 -1.88 -10.81
C HIS A 48 0.78 -2.43 -9.45
N ALA A 49 0.51 -3.71 -9.21
CA ALA A 49 1.04 -4.37 -8.03
C ALA A 49 2.58 -4.44 -8.10
N PRO A 50 3.30 -4.07 -7.03
CA PRO A 50 4.75 -4.20 -6.99
C PRO A 50 5.18 -5.66 -7.18
N LYS A 51 6.23 -5.91 -7.97
CA LYS A 51 6.77 -7.26 -8.19
C LYS A 51 7.20 -7.96 -6.90
N HIS A 52 7.67 -7.18 -5.92
CA HIS A 52 8.12 -7.67 -4.61
C HIS A 52 7.02 -7.68 -3.55
N LYS A 53 5.75 -7.48 -3.94
CA LYS A 53 4.63 -7.57 -3.00
C LYS A 53 4.48 -9.02 -2.53
N LEU A 54 4.51 -9.21 -1.21
CA LEU A 54 4.27 -10.52 -0.62
C LEU A 54 2.84 -10.98 -0.95
N LYS A 55 2.69 -12.25 -1.37
CA LYS A 55 1.35 -12.81 -1.64
C LYS A 55 0.52 -12.82 -0.35
N ALA A 56 -0.80 -12.66 -0.50
CA ALA A 56 -1.75 -12.64 0.60
C ALA A 56 -1.60 -13.81 1.62
N PRO A 57 -1.43 -15.10 1.21
CA PRO A 57 -1.33 -16.20 2.18
C PRO A 57 -0.10 -16.10 3.08
N TYR A 58 1.05 -15.69 2.54
CA TYR A 58 2.28 -15.55 3.33
C TYR A 58 2.18 -14.36 4.30
N ARG A 59 1.53 -13.27 3.86
CA ARG A 59 1.26 -12.13 4.73
C ARG A 59 0.37 -12.54 5.90
N GLN A 60 -0.66 -13.33 5.65
CA GLN A 60 -1.56 -13.80 6.70
C GLN A 60 -0.82 -14.71 7.69
N ALA A 61 -0.01 -15.65 7.21
CA ALA A 61 0.79 -16.52 8.07
C ALA A 61 1.74 -15.72 9.00
N VAL A 62 2.34 -14.64 8.50
CA VAL A 62 3.16 -13.75 9.33
C VAL A 62 2.33 -13.07 10.41
N ILE A 63 1.12 -12.60 10.06
CA ILE A 63 0.20 -11.96 11.02
C ILE A 63 -0.26 -12.95 12.08
N ASP A 64 -0.63 -14.17 11.68
CA ASP A 64 -1.11 -15.22 12.58
C ASP A 64 -0.02 -15.62 13.57
N HIS A 65 1.21 -15.80 13.10
CA HIS A 65 2.37 -16.05 13.98
C HIS A 65 2.68 -14.87 14.91
N ILE A 66 2.54 -13.62 14.46
CA ILE A 66 2.71 -12.45 15.35
C ILE A 66 1.63 -12.44 16.44
N ASN A 67 0.41 -12.85 16.10
CA ASN A 67 -0.72 -12.84 17.03
C ASN A 67 -0.72 -14.03 17.99
N SER A 68 0.05 -15.10 17.74
CA SER A 68 0.19 -16.22 18.68
C SER A 68 1.03 -15.87 19.91
N PHE A 69 1.79 -14.78 19.89
CA PHE A 69 2.55 -14.32 21.05
C PHE A 69 1.66 -13.60 22.06
N GLN A 70 1.89 -13.89 23.35
CA GLN A 70 1.23 -13.18 24.43
C GLN A 70 1.63 -11.70 24.43
N LYS A 71 0.62 -10.84 24.52
CA LYS A 71 0.79 -9.39 24.64
C LYS A 71 0.70 -8.99 26.11
N VAL A 72 1.61 -8.11 26.51
CA VAL A 72 1.67 -7.56 27.86
C VAL A 72 1.12 -6.13 27.80
N PRO A 73 0.18 -5.76 28.68
CA PRO A 73 -0.31 -4.39 28.77
C PRO A 73 0.83 -3.47 29.21
N SER A 74 0.78 -2.20 28.82
CA SER A 74 1.75 -1.21 29.28
C SER A 74 1.70 -1.07 30.80
N HIS A 75 2.64 -1.70 31.50
CA HIS A 75 2.73 -1.68 32.97
C HIS A 75 3.01 -0.26 33.53
N TYR A 76 3.45 0.69 32.68
CA TYR A 76 3.88 2.03 33.10
C TYR A 76 3.33 3.20 32.26
N CYS A 77 2.44 2.99 31.29
CA CYS A 77 1.99 4.10 30.45
C CYS A 77 0.84 4.89 31.09
N ARG A 78 1.02 6.21 31.10
CA ARG A 78 0.02 7.23 31.45
C ARG A 78 -1.33 6.93 30.78
N GLN A 79 -2.40 7.24 31.51
CA GLN A 79 -3.84 6.91 31.34
C GLN A 79 -4.48 7.04 29.93
N SER A 80 -3.75 7.45 28.89
CA SER A 80 -4.29 7.83 27.58
C SER A 80 -4.01 6.87 26.41
N THR A 81 -3.26 5.77 26.57
CA THR A 81 -2.98 4.86 25.44
C THR A 81 -3.28 3.38 25.74
N GLN A 82 -4.09 2.75 24.89
CA GLN A 82 -4.34 1.30 24.86
C GLN A 82 -3.34 0.58 23.94
N ARG A 83 -2.06 0.61 24.29
CA ARG A 83 -1.01 -0.07 23.50
C ARG A 83 -0.60 -1.38 24.18
N ASP A 84 -0.61 -2.43 23.38
CA ASP A 84 -0.10 -3.74 23.75
C ASP A 84 1.36 -3.90 23.30
N TYR A 85 2.17 -4.49 24.16
CA TYR A 85 3.60 -4.69 23.93
C TYR A 85 3.92 -6.18 23.92
N LEU A 86 4.96 -6.58 23.19
CA LEU A 86 5.56 -7.90 23.37
C LEU A 86 6.53 -7.88 24.56
N ASP A 87 6.84 -9.06 25.10
CA ASP A 87 7.87 -9.20 26.12
C ASP A 87 9.19 -8.55 25.66
N SER A 88 9.79 -7.75 26.53
CA SER A 88 11.11 -7.13 26.35
C SER A 88 12.22 -8.11 25.91
N ARG A 89 12.13 -9.38 26.33
CA ARG A 89 13.09 -10.44 26.00
C ARG A 89 12.90 -10.99 24.59
N LEU A 90 11.74 -10.76 23.99
CA LEU A 90 11.39 -11.26 22.66
C LEU A 90 11.75 -10.24 21.58
N SER A 91 12.78 -10.55 20.81
CA SER A 91 13.19 -9.72 19.69
C SER A 91 12.51 -10.09 18.37
N ILE A 92 12.33 -9.12 17.48
CA ILE A 92 11.77 -9.36 16.13
C ILE A 92 12.60 -10.41 15.37
N ARG A 93 13.93 -10.44 15.59
CA ARG A 93 14.82 -11.43 14.99
C ARG A 93 14.55 -12.83 15.53
N GLN A 94 14.35 -12.98 16.85
CA GLN A 94 13.97 -14.26 17.45
C GLN A 94 12.58 -14.71 16.97
N MET A 95 11.61 -13.81 16.91
CA MET A 95 10.28 -14.14 16.36
C MET A 95 10.34 -14.60 14.91
N HIS A 96 11.22 -14.00 14.10
CA HIS A 96 11.44 -14.40 12.72
C HIS A 96 12.17 -15.74 12.58
N GLN A 97 13.08 -16.07 13.49
CA GLN A 97 13.66 -17.42 13.56
C GLN A 97 12.58 -18.44 13.91
N MET A 98 11.80 -18.18 14.97
CA MET A 98 10.65 -19.02 15.34
C MET A 98 9.63 -19.16 14.20
N PHE A 99 9.45 -18.10 13.38
CA PHE A 99 8.57 -18.16 12.21
C PHE A 99 9.10 -19.11 11.14
N GLN A 100 10.41 -19.12 10.90
CA GLN A 100 11.03 -20.03 9.94
C GLN A 100 10.93 -21.48 10.38
N ASP A 101 11.03 -21.73 11.70
CA ASP A 101 10.85 -23.07 12.26
C ASP A 101 9.38 -23.50 12.27
N TRP A 102 8.45 -22.56 12.40
CA TRP A 102 7.00 -22.80 12.40
C TRP A 102 6.42 -22.99 10.99
N ASP A 103 7.01 -22.37 9.97
CA ASP A 103 6.52 -22.42 8.59
C ASP A 103 7.15 -23.61 7.83
N GLU A 104 6.41 -24.71 7.66
CA GLU A 104 6.85 -25.90 6.92
C GLU A 104 7.00 -25.71 5.39
N ARG A 105 6.86 -24.47 4.92
CA ARG A 105 6.84 -24.14 3.49
C ARG A 105 8.24 -24.17 2.86
N PRO A 106 8.36 -24.40 1.54
CA PRO A 106 9.64 -24.51 0.87
C PRO A 106 10.45 -23.21 0.91
N LEU A 107 11.79 -23.34 0.92
CA LEU A 107 12.74 -22.22 0.99
C LEU A 107 12.51 -21.10 -0.04
N SER A 108 11.93 -21.43 -1.20
CA SER A 108 11.61 -20.47 -2.28
C SER A 108 10.55 -19.43 -1.91
N CYS A 109 9.82 -19.60 -0.80
CA CYS A 109 8.80 -18.68 -0.32
C CYS A 109 9.08 -18.11 1.08
N VAL A 110 10.33 -18.23 1.55
CA VAL A 110 10.76 -17.70 2.85
C VAL A 110 10.56 -16.19 2.91
N VAL A 111 9.83 -15.76 3.93
CA VAL A 111 9.63 -14.34 4.23
C VAL A 111 10.93 -13.78 4.80
N SER A 112 11.49 -12.76 4.15
CA SER A 112 12.69 -12.08 4.67
C SER A 112 12.42 -11.41 6.03
N LEU A 113 13.47 -11.25 6.85
CA LEU A 113 13.37 -10.54 8.14
C LEU A 113 12.79 -9.12 7.99
N GLU A 114 13.16 -8.41 6.92
CA GLU A 114 12.67 -7.06 6.68
C GLU A 114 11.18 -7.06 6.32
N THR A 115 10.73 -8.03 5.54
CA THR A 115 9.30 -8.24 5.26
C THR A 115 8.55 -8.57 6.55
N TYR A 116 9.07 -9.48 7.38
CA TYR A 116 8.49 -9.83 8.66
C TYR A 116 8.36 -8.60 9.59
N ARG A 117 9.44 -7.81 9.71
CA ARG A 117 9.48 -6.56 10.49
C ARG A 117 8.48 -5.51 10.01
N LYS A 118 8.26 -5.38 8.70
CA LYS A 118 7.27 -4.44 8.16
C LYS A 118 5.84 -4.82 8.55
N ASN A 119 5.52 -6.12 8.61
CA ASN A 119 4.21 -6.60 9.03
C ASN A 119 4.03 -6.49 10.56
N SER A 120 5.08 -6.71 11.35
CA SER A 120 5.02 -6.59 12.82
C SER A 120 4.78 -5.16 13.32
N LYS A 121 5.08 -4.14 12.51
CA LYS A 121 4.79 -2.73 12.84
C LYS A 121 3.36 -2.31 12.49
N GLN A 122 2.70 -3.03 11.57
CA GLN A 122 1.34 -2.74 11.14
C GLN A 122 0.31 -3.27 12.14
N THR A 123 0.63 -4.39 12.81
CA THR A 123 -0.06 -4.84 14.01
C THR A 123 0.53 -4.07 15.20
N THR A 124 -0.18 -3.08 15.74
CA THR A 124 0.27 -2.15 16.80
C THR A 124 1.01 -2.86 17.95
N ILE A 125 2.33 -2.96 17.85
CA ILE A 125 3.23 -3.48 18.88
C ILE A 125 4.50 -2.63 18.81
N GLN A 126 4.69 -1.75 19.79
CA GLN A 126 5.99 -1.08 19.97
C GLN A 126 6.81 -1.85 20.99
N ARG A 127 8.14 -1.65 20.98
CA ARG A 127 9.02 -2.18 22.04
C ARG A 127 8.97 -1.23 23.23
N CYS A 128 8.87 -1.77 24.43
CA CYS A 128 9.10 -1.01 25.64
C CYS A 128 10.62 -0.87 25.79
N SER A 129 11.16 0.35 25.63
CA SER A 129 12.53 0.63 26.06
C SER A 129 12.51 0.67 27.59
N ILE A 130 13.18 -0.28 28.20
CA ILE A 130 13.56 -0.23 29.60
C ILE A 130 15.07 0.04 29.57
N ASP A 131 15.44 1.29 29.83
CA ASP A 131 16.82 1.65 30.17
C ASP A 131 16.99 1.49 31.70
N PRO A 132 18.20 1.12 32.17
CA PRO A 132 18.45 0.56 33.50
C PRO A 132 18.21 1.52 34.68
#